data_AF-A0A328TVI9-F1
#
_entry.id   AF-A0A328TVI9-F1
#
_cell.length_a   1.000
_cell.length_b   1.000
_cell.length_c   1.000
_cell.angle_alpha   90.00
_cell.angle_beta   90.00
_cell.angle_gamma   90.00
#
_symmetry.space_group_name_H-M   'P 1'
#
loop_
_entity.id
_entity.type
_entity.pdbx_description
1 polymer ?
#
loop_
_entity_poly.entity_id
_entity_poly.type
_entity_poly.pdbx_seq_one_letter_code
_entity_poly.pdbx_strand_id
1 'polypeptide(L)' 'MKLTEEQLAFFDAFGFIKFAGLLRDEISWITEEFEAVFPMLEEQHDGSKRTMIVPFVDPVRAVRGGGN' A
#
# COMPACT_ATOMS: atom_id res chain seq x y z
N MET A 1 -5.56 -5.72 -19.30
CA MET A 1 -4.55 -4.95 -20.03
C MET A 1 -3.38 -5.88 -20.35
N LYS A 2 -2.88 -5.92 -21.58
CA LYS A 2 -1.62 -6.59 -21.92
C LYS A 2 -0.57 -5.51 -22.20
N LEU A 3 0.63 -5.66 -21.66
CA LEU A 3 1.74 -4.72 -21.89
C LEU A 3 2.35 -4.97 -23.27
N THR A 4 2.85 -3.91 -23.89
CA THR A 4 3.63 -4.03 -25.14
C THR A 4 5.04 -4.53 -24.84
N GLU A 5 5.70 -5.10 -25.85
CA GLU A 5 7.09 -5.54 -25.73
C GLU A 5 8.03 -4.39 -25.34
N GLU A 6 7.77 -3.18 -25.83
CA GLU A 6 8.52 -1.97 -25.47
C GLU A 6 8.35 -1.59 -23.98
N GLN A 7 7.14 -1.74 -23.43
CA GLN A 7 6.89 -1.47 -22.01
C GLN A 7 7.57 -2.51 -21.11
N LEU A 8 7.63 -3.76 -21.55
CA LEU A 8 8.37 -4.83 -20.87
C LEU A 8 9.88 -4.56 -20.89
N ALA A 9 10.43 -4.22 -22.06
CA ALA A 9 11.85 -3.86 -22.18
C ALA A 9 12.22 -2.62 -21.34
N PHE A 10 11.31 -1.63 -21.26
CA PHE A 10 11.50 -0.46 -20.40
C PHE A 10 11.53 -0.86 -18.91
N PHE A 11 10.62 -1.74 -18.48
CA PHE A 11 10.62 -2.26 -17.12
C PHE A 11 11.90 -3.02 -16.80
N ASP A 12 12.38 -3.87 -17.72
CA ASP A 12 13.62 -4.62 -17.52
C ASP A 12 14.85 -3.69 -17.39
N ALA A 13 14.84 -2.55 -18.09
CA ALA A 13 15.93 -1.57 -18.03
C ALA A 13 15.88 -0.65 -16.79
N PHE A 14 14.69 -0.23 -16.35
CA PHE A 14 14.53 0.83 -15.34
C PHE A 14 13.85 0.37 -14.04
N GLY A 15 13.19 -0.79 -14.02
CA GLY A 15 12.52 -1.36 -12.86
C GLY A 15 11.16 -0.76 -12.52
N PHE A 16 10.60 0.11 -13.37
CA PHE A 16 9.27 0.70 -13.18
C PHE A 16 8.55 0.96 -14.51
N ILE A 17 7.23 1.06 -14.47
CA ILE A 17 6.40 1.51 -15.59
C ILE A 17 5.49 2.63 -15.09
N LYS A 18 5.37 3.71 -15.87
CA LYS A 18 4.42 4.79 -15.60
C LYS A 18 3.11 4.54 -16.34
N PHE A 19 2.01 4.45 -15.61
CA PHE A 19 0.66 4.45 -16.18
C PHE A 19 -0.03 5.78 -15.87
N ALA A 20 -0.10 6.67 -16.86
CA ALA A 20 -0.71 7.98 -16.68
C ALA A 20 -2.23 7.85 -16.47
N GLY A 21 -2.72 8.25 -15.29
CA GLY A 21 -4.15 8.28 -14.99
C GLY A 21 -4.79 6.90 -14.77
N LEU A 22 -4.01 5.86 -14.48
CA LEU A 22 -4.53 4.50 -14.29
C LEU A 22 -5.63 4.40 -13.24
N LEU A 23 -5.54 5.22 -12.18
CA LEU A 23 -6.48 5.26 -11.07
C LEU A 23 -7.19 6.61 -10.98
N ARG A 24 -7.30 7.35 -12.08
CA ARG A 24 -7.83 8.72 -12.04
C ARG A 24 -9.26 8.76 -11.49
N ASP A 25 -10.06 7.76 -11.83
CA ASP A 25 -11.48 7.74 -11.48
C ASP A 25 -11.69 7.23 -10.04
N GLU A 26 -10.77 6.39 -9.55
CA GLU A 26 -10.82 5.76 -8.24
C GLU A 26 -10.04 6.50 -7.16
N ILE A 27 -9.15 7.45 -7.53
CA ILE A 27 -8.23 8.11 -6.58
C ILE A 27 -8.96 8.82 -5.43
N SER A 28 -10.09 9.45 -5.71
CA SER A 28 -10.87 10.14 -4.69
C SER A 28 -11.41 9.15 -3.66
N TRP A 29 -12.02 8.05 -4.12
CA TRP A 29 -12.54 7.01 -3.25
C TRP A 29 -11.44 6.36 -2.40
N ILE A 30 -10.30 6.02 -3.01
CA ILE A 30 -9.15 5.44 -2.27
C ILE A 30 -8.67 6.41 -1.18
N THR A 31 -8.62 7.71 -1.48
CA THR A 31 -8.16 8.72 -0.54
C THR A 31 -9.14 8.87 0.63
N GLU A 32 -10.44 8.94 0.33
CA GLU A 32 -11.49 9.04 1.35
C GLU A 32 -11.51 7.83 2.29
N GLU A 33 -11.43 6.61 1.76
CA GLU A 33 -11.36 5.38 2.56
C GLU A 33 -10.10 5.33 3.42
N PHE A 34 -8.95 5.75 2.88
CA PHE A 34 -7.71 5.82 3.63
C PHE A 34 -7.81 6.84 4.78
N GLU A 35 -8.42 8.00 4.54
CA GLU A 35 -8.62 9.03 5.54
C GLU A 35 -9.60 8.60 6.64
N ALA A 36 -10.63 7.83 6.30
CA ALA A 36 -11.61 7.29 7.24
C ALA A 36 -11.01 6.34 8.29
N VAL A 37 -9.81 5.80 8.05
CA VAL A 37 -9.10 4.96 9.02
C VAL A 37 -8.55 5.78 10.19
N PHE A 38 -8.18 7.05 10.00
CA PHE A 38 -7.52 7.85 11.04
C PHE A 38 -8.41 8.19 12.25
N PRO A 39 -9.70 8.56 12.09
CA PRO A 39 -10.60 8.75 13.23
C PRO A 39 -10.78 7.51 14.12
N MET A 40 -10.46 6.32 13.61
CA MET A 40 -10.52 5.08 14.39
C MET A 40 -9.32 4.93 15.34
N LEU A 41 -8.30 5.78 15.24
CA LEU A 41 -7.16 5.80 16.16
C LEU A 41 -7.35 6.89 17.21
N GLU A 42 -7.22 6.51 18.47
CA GLU A 42 -7.24 7.45 19.60
C GLU A 42 -6.01 8.38 19.61
N GLU A 43 -4.93 8.02 18.90
CA GLU A 43 -3.73 8.85 18.79
C GLU A 43 -3.81 9.88 17.66
N GLN A 44 -3.92 11.15 18.02
CA GLN A 44 -3.77 12.26 17.09
C GLN A 44 -2.30 12.36 16.64
N HIS A 45 -2.03 12.12 15.36
CA HIS A 45 -0.67 12.16 14.81
C HIS A 45 -0.09 13.59 14.91
N ASP A 46 0.96 13.76 15.71
CA ASP A 46 1.61 15.04 15.98
C ASP A 46 2.77 15.36 15.00
N GLY A 47 3.05 14.46 14.05
CA GLY A 47 4.14 14.61 13.08
C GLY A 47 5.55 14.35 13.62
N SER A 48 5.70 14.06 14.92
CA SER A 48 7.01 13.81 15.55
C SER A 48 7.53 12.39 15.29
N LYS A 49 6.61 11.44 15.09
CA LYS A 49 6.89 10.02 14.89
C LYS A 49 5.87 9.42 13.92
N ARG A 50 6.25 8.35 13.21
CA ARG A 50 5.31 7.61 12.35
C ARG A 50 4.22 6.97 13.21
N THR A 51 2.95 7.28 12.95
CA THR A 51 1.81 6.55 13.55
C THR A 51 1.59 5.26 12.76
N MET A 52 1.53 4.15 13.47
CA MET A 52 1.34 2.82 12.89
C MET A 52 -0.05 2.33 13.30
N ILE A 53 -0.93 2.18 12.31
CA ILE A 53 -2.35 1.88 12.54
C ILE A 53 -2.60 0.38 12.69
N VAL A 54 -1.88 -0.40 11.90
CA VAL A 54 -1.96 -1.86 11.90
C VAL A 54 -0.55 -2.42 12.08
N PRO A 55 -0.32 -3.30 13.08
CA PRO A 55 0.91 -4.08 13.12
C PRO A 55 0.90 -4.97 11.87
N PHE A 56 1.85 -4.77 10.96
CA PHE A 56 2.01 -5.61 9.79
C PHE A 56 2.43 -7.01 10.27
N VAL A 57 1.47 -7.89 10.51
CA VAL A 57 1.74 -9.31 10.71
C VAL A 57 2.15 -9.86 9.36
N ASP A 58 3.44 -10.12 9.20
CA ASP A 58 3.94 -10.96 8.11
C ASP A 58 3.28 -12.35 8.22
N PRO A 59 2.38 -12.74 7.31
CA PRO A 59 1.65 -14.00 7.41
C PRO A 59 2.58 -15.22 7.29
N VAL A 60 3.80 -15.05 6.75
CA VAL A 60 4.72 -16.17 6.51
C VAL A 60 5.36 -16.69 7.80
N ARG A 61 5.20 -15.99 8.94
CA ARG A 61 5.75 -16.42 10.24
C ARG A 61 4.77 -16.36 11.41
N ALA A 62 3.47 -16.47 11.17
CA ALA A 62 2.46 -16.55 12.25
C ALA A 62 2.04 -17.99 12.61
N VAL A 63 2.73 -19.02 12.10
CA VAL A 63 2.46 -20.43 12.46
C VAL A 63 3.76 -21.11 12.88
N ARG A 64 4.02 -21.11 14.20
CA ARG A 64 4.53 -22.22 15.03
C ARG A 64 5.11 -21.68 16.35
N GLY A 65 4.24 -21.63 17.35
CA GLY A 65 4.61 -21.55 18.76
C GLY A 65 3.52 -22.25 19.57
N GLY A 66 3.58 -23.58 19.62
CA GLY A 66 2.76 -24.40 20.51
C GLY A 66 3.31 -24.41 21.94
N GLY A 67 2.44 -24.77 22.89
CA GLY A 67 2.70 -24.89 24.33
C GLY A 67 1.86 -23.85 25.08
N ASN A 68 0.85 -24.19 25.86
CA ASN A 68 0.62 -25.36 26.73
C ASN A 68 -0.83 -25.84 26.63
#